data_AF-A0A380QFI5-F1
#
_entry.id   AF-A0A380QFI5-F1
#
_cell.length_a   1.000
_cell.length_b   1.000
_cell.length_c   1.000
_cell.angle_alpha   90.00
_cell.angle_beta   90.00
_cell.angle_gamma   90.00
#
_symmetry.space_group_name_H-M   'P 1'
#
loop_
_entity.id
_entity.type
_entity.pdbx_description
1 polymer ?
#
loop_
_entity_poly.entity_id
_entity_poly.type
_entity_poly.pdbx_seq_one_letter_code
_entity_poly.pdbx_strand_id
1 'polypeptide(L)'
;MTRLWHHEPVLRDLVDELDKRNPGLITFTHCPHCHSADICPGTRPEEYRCRTCHRCSSPYTHTPFFDLHHARHSRLYAVLVTLWGTWQVEDAAWLSDCKSKQIWKQYCHRLKPILALIGGRAVTHTPRYLRGFTPGQQGVCCVYCQSTKLITEGVTVMPLDNPYICCLDCGQRFMLRVWRQQVKSNEKK
;
A
#
# COMPACT_ATOMS: atom_id res chain seq x y z
N MET A 1 -6.85 15.28 7.63
CA MET A 1 -6.24 13.93 7.49
C MET A 1 -6.67 12.94 8.58
N THR A 2 -7.10 13.36 9.77
CA THR A 2 -7.47 12.48 10.92
C THR A 2 -8.63 11.50 10.65
N ARG A 3 -9.53 11.81 9.72
CA ARG A 3 -10.69 10.95 9.40
C ARG A 3 -10.29 9.68 8.64
N LEU A 4 -9.34 9.73 7.72
CA LEU A 4 -8.99 8.57 6.88
C LEU A 4 -8.40 7.42 7.73
N TRP A 5 -7.51 7.75 8.67
CA TRP A 5 -6.88 6.79 9.58
C TRP A 5 -7.87 6.01 10.44
N HIS A 6 -9.00 6.61 10.81
CA HIS A 6 -10.03 5.94 11.62
C HIS A 6 -10.94 5.04 10.78
N HIS A 7 -11.12 5.35 9.49
CA HIS A 7 -12.02 4.61 8.60
C HIS A 7 -11.32 3.49 7.83
N GLU A 8 -9.99 3.51 7.77
CA GLU A 8 -9.18 2.56 6.99
C GLU A 8 -8.15 1.87 7.90
N PRO A 9 -8.55 0.88 8.72
CA PRO A 9 -7.64 0.18 9.64
C PRO A 9 -6.50 -0.53 8.90
N VAL A 10 -6.75 -1.05 7.70
CA VAL A 10 -5.71 -1.69 6.89
C VAL A 10 -4.60 -0.71 6.52
N LEU A 11 -4.93 0.54 6.17
CA LEU A 11 -3.92 1.55 5.88
C LEU A 11 -3.05 1.84 7.12
N ARG A 12 -3.67 1.86 8.30
CA ARG A 12 -2.94 2.03 9.57
C ARG A 12 -1.97 0.88 9.82
N ASP A 13 -2.44 -0.37 9.71
CA ASP A 13 -1.60 -1.56 9.87
C ASP A 13 -0.39 -1.52 8.93
N LEU A 14 -0.59 -1.10 7.67
CA LEU A 14 0.49 -1.01 6.69
C LEU A 14 1.48 0.11 6.99
N VAL A 15 1.04 1.20 7.62
CA VAL A 15 1.91 2.27 8.08
C VAL A 15 2.72 1.80 9.27
N ASP A 16 2.13 1.10 10.23
CA ASP A 16 2.85 0.49 11.35
C ASP A 16 3.90 -0.52 10.84
N GLU A 17 3.57 -1.31 9.82
CA GLU A 17 4.51 -2.21 9.16
C GLU A 17 5.63 -1.45 8.42
N LEU A 18 5.33 -0.30 7.83
CA LEU A 18 6.33 0.55 7.20
C LEU A 18 7.26 1.19 8.25
N ASP A 19 6.72 1.62 9.39
CA ASP A 19 7.47 2.19 10.53
C ASP A 19 8.43 1.17 11.14
N LYS A 20 8.00 -0.09 11.31
CA LYS A 20 8.86 -1.21 11.75
C LYS A 20 10.07 -1.46 10.83
N ARG A 21 10.05 -0.90 9.61
CA ARG A 21 11.11 -1.01 8.60
C ARG A 21 11.79 0.33 8.33
N ASN A 22 11.40 1.39 9.03
CA ASN A 22 11.94 2.72 8.89
C ASN A 22 13.23 2.87 9.71
N PRO A 23 14.40 2.97 9.09
CA PRO A 23 15.67 3.06 9.80
C PRO A 23 15.84 4.36 10.60
N GLY A 24 15.10 5.42 10.28
CA GLY A 24 15.05 6.62 11.14
C GLY A 24 14.35 6.38 12.49
N LEU A 25 13.58 5.30 12.60
CA LEU A 25 12.88 4.88 13.82
C LEU A 25 13.50 3.65 14.48
N ILE A 26 14.33 2.90 13.75
CA ILE A 26 14.95 1.66 14.25
C ILE A 26 16.38 1.94 14.71
N THR A 27 16.63 1.76 16.01
CA THR A 27 18.00 1.71 16.53
C THR A 27 18.49 0.26 16.54
N PHE A 28 19.47 -0.07 15.69
CA PHE A 28 20.11 -1.38 15.72
C PHE A 28 21.14 -1.42 16.84
N THR A 29 20.92 -2.32 17.80
CA THR A 29 21.85 -2.58 18.91
C THR A 29 22.66 -3.87 18.72
N HIS A 30 22.29 -4.71 17.75
CA HIS A 30 22.91 -6.01 17.50
C HIS A 30 23.02 -6.32 15.99
N CYS A 31 23.99 -7.15 15.62
CA CYS A 31 24.17 -7.66 14.27
C CYS A 31 23.03 -8.61 13.87
N PRO A 32 22.40 -8.46 12.68
CA PRO A 32 21.28 -9.29 12.25
C PRO A 32 21.70 -10.70 11.80
N HIS A 33 23.01 -10.95 11.67
CA HIS A 33 23.56 -12.22 11.18
C HIS A 33 24.09 -13.11 12.30
N CYS A 34 24.70 -12.53 13.33
CA CYS A 34 25.31 -13.28 14.44
C CYS A 34 24.86 -12.82 15.82
N HIS A 35 23.93 -11.85 15.90
CA HIS A 35 23.38 -11.28 17.13
C HIS A 35 24.41 -10.66 18.10
N SER A 36 25.66 -10.49 17.68
CA SER A 36 26.68 -9.77 18.45
C SER A 36 26.31 -8.29 18.60
N ALA A 37 26.50 -7.74 19.79
CA ALA A 37 26.39 -6.31 20.06
C ALA A 37 27.62 -5.51 19.55
N ASP A 38 28.69 -6.21 19.12
CA ASP A 38 29.91 -5.59 18.62
C ASP A 38 29.76 -5.16 17.16
N ILE A 39 28.98 -4.09 16.97
CA ILE A 39 28.74 -3.42 15.70
C ILE A 39 29.33 -2.01 15.73
N CYS A 40 29.95 -1.58 14.62
CA CYS A 40 30.46 -0.22 14.46
C CYS A 40 29.90 0.42 13.18
N PRO A 41 29.81 1.76 13.11
CA PRO A 41 29.39 2.45 11.89
C PRO A 41 30.24 2.03 10.67
N GLY A 42 29.57 1.90 9.54
CA GLY A 42 30.18 1.61 8.24
C GLY A 42 30.71 2.87 7.55
N THR A 43 31.05 2.74 6.27
CA THR A 43 31.55 3.85 5.44
C THR A 43 30.44 4.73 4.88
N ARG A 44 29.23 4.19 4.68
CA ARG A 44 28.07 4.98 4.27
C ARG A 44 27.21 5.36 5.49
N PRO A 45 26.44 6.47 5.40
CA PRO A 45 25.39 6.76 6.35
C PRO A 45 24.53 5.51 6.55
N GLU A 46 24.28 5.17 7.81
CA GLU A 46 23.40 4.10 8.24
C GLU A 46 23.86 2.66 7.94
N GLU A 47 24.99 2.46 7.28
CA GLU A 47 25.65 1.15 7.26
C GLU A 47 26.31 0.89 8.61
N TYR A 48 26.35 -0.38 8.99
CA TYR A 48 27.16 -0.85 10.11
C TYR A 48 27.93 -2.10 9.70
N ARG A 49 29.06 -2.30 10.38
CA ARG A 49 29.91 -3.47 10.26
C ARG A 49 29.94 -4.20 11.59
N CYS A 50 29.63 -5.48 11.59
CA CYS A 50 29.84 -6.32 12.75
C CYS A 50 31.32 -6.68 12.86
N ARG A 51 31.93 -6.48 14.03
CA ARG A 51 33.34 -6.84 14.27
C ARG A 51 33.53 -8.32 14.56
N THR A 52 32.49 -9.02 15.01
CA THR A 52 32.53 -10.47 15.26
C THR A 52 32.46 -11.30 13.98
N CYS A 53 31.50 -11.01 13.08
CA CYS A 53 31.34 -11.78 11.83
C CYS A 53 31.85 -11.05 10.58
N HIS A 54 32.41 -9.85 10.76
CA HIS A 54 32.96 -8.97 9.71
C HIS A 54 32.00 -8.55 8.60
N ARG A 55 30.71 -8.92 8.68
CA ARG A 55 29.70 -8.56 7.68
C ARG A 55 29.31 -7.09 7.81
N CYS A 56 29.19 -6.43 6.66
CA CYS A 56 28.52 -5.14 6.54
C CYS A 56 27.04 -5.37 6.27
N SER A 57 26.20 -4.60 6.93
CA SER A 57 24.76 -4.64 6.74
C SER A 57 24.22 -3.22 6.78
N SER A 58 23.16 -2.97 6.02
CA SER A 58 22.40 -1.74 6.10
C SER A 58 21.00 -2.10 6.58
N PRO A 59 20.42 -1.34 7.53
CA PRO A 59 19.04 -1.54 7.97
C PRO A 59 18.04 -1.28 6.83
N TYR A 60 18.51 -0.62 5.77
CA TYR A 60 17.77 -0.36 4.56
C TYR A 60 17.68 -1.58 3.63
N THR A 61 18.58 -2.55 3.74
CA THR A 61 18.63 -3.67 2.79
C THR A 61 17.34 -4.48 2.88
N HIS A 62 16.72 -4.77 1.73
CA HIS A 62 15.42 -5.44 1.62
C HIS A 62 14.21 -4.68 2.18
N THR A 63 14.34 -3.38 2.50
CA THR A 63 13.19 -2.55 2.89
C THR A 63 12.77 -1.60 1.75
N PRO A 64 11.54 -1.05 1.78
CA PRO A 64 11.13 -0.02 0.82
C PRO A 64 12.02 1.23 0.79
N PHE A 65 12.77 1.46 1.89
CA PHE A 65 13.70 2.57 2.05
C PHE A 65 15.06 2.32 1.39
N PHE A 66 15.35 1.10 0.91
CA PHE A 66 16.63 0.77 0.28
C PHE A 66 17.02 1.77 -0.81
N ASP A 67 18.23 2.33 -0.73
CA ASP A 67 18.74 3.31 -1.72
C ASP A 67 17.84 4.57 -1.84
N LEU A 68 17.22 4.97 -0.73
CA LEU A 68 16.44 6.20 -0.63
C LEU A 68 17.04 7.14 0.40
N HIS A 69 17.42 8.34 -0.05
CA HIS A 69 17.90 9.41 0.82
C HIS A 69 16.86 9.75 1.91
N HIS A 70 17.28 9.89 3.17
CA HIS A 70 16.43 10.14 4.35
C HIS A 70 15.40 11.27 4.16
N ALA A 71 15.81 12.38 3.53
CA ALA A 71 14.93 13.51 3.22
C ALA A 71 13.70 13.15 2.34
N ARG A 72 13.69 11.96 1.73
CA ARG A 72 12.60 11.48 0.85
C ARG A 72 11.77 10.36 1.48
N HIS A 73 12.08 9.92 2.70
CA HIS A 73 11.36 8.83 3.37
C HIS A 73 9.88 9.14 3.57
N SER A 74 9.55 10.39 3.90
CA SER A 74 8.17 10.87 4.02
C SER A 74 7.33 10.63 2.76
N ARG A 75 7.96 10.58 1.57
CA ARG A 75 7.26 10.30 0.31
C ARG A 75 6.72 8.88 0.24
N LEU A 76 7.36 7.89 0.86
CA LEU A 76 6.80 6.53 0.92
C LEU A 76 5.45 6.51 1.65
N TYR A 77 5.37 7.19 2.79
CA TYR A 77 4.13 7.34 3.55
C TYR A 77 3.08 8.11 2.76
N ALA A 78 3.46 9.23 2.15
CA ALA A 78 2.54 10.03 1.35
C ALA A 78 1.98 9.24 0.16
N VAL A 79 2.84 8.51 -0.57
CA VAL A 79 2.41 7.64 -1.68
C VAL A 79 1.48 6.54 -1.17
N LEU A 80 1.79 5.88 -0.05
CA LEU A 80 0.93 4.87 0.55
C LEU A 80 -0.48 5.41 0.85
N VAL A 81 -0.57 6.60 1.45
CA VAL A 81 -1.85 7.27 1.72
C VAL A 81 -2.61 7.60 0.42
N THR A 82 -1.91 8.05 -0.62
CA THR A 82 -2.58 8.39 -1.91
C THR A 82 -3.22 7.19 -2.59
N LEU A 83 -2.80 5.95 -2.29
CA LEU A 83 -3.43 4.73 -2.82
C LEU A 83 -4.87 4.51 -2.29
N TRP A 84 -5.19 5.04 -1.11
CA TRP A 84 -6.52 5.01 -0.49
C TRP A 84 -7.42 6.19 -0.91
N GLY A 85 -6.92 7.04 -1.79
CA GLY A 85 -7.66 8.16 -2.36
C GLY A 85 -8.26 7.85 -3.73
N THR A 86 -9.12 8.77 -4.17
CA THR A 86 -9.81 8.75 -5.46
C THR A 86 -9.12 9.63 -6.52
N TRP A 87 -7.92 10.14 -6.21
CA TRP A 87 -7.17 11.12 -6.99
C TRP A 87 -6.81 10.64 -8.41
N GLN A 88 -6.58 11.57 -9.33
CA GLN A 88 -5.85 11.26 -10.57
C GLN A 88 -4.37 10.96 -10.28
N VAL A 89 -3.65 10.32 -11.21
CA VAL A 89 -2.25 9.94 -10.97
C VAL A 89 -1.39 11.19 -10.78
N GLU A 90 -1.68 12.23 -11.56
CA GLU A 90 -1.01 13.51 -11.54
C GLU A 90 -1.22 14.20 -10.17
N ASP A 91 -2.45 14.20 -9.67
CA ASP A 91 -2.78 14.75 -8.34
C ASP A 91 -2.12 13.93 -7.23
N ALA A 92 -2.16 12.59 -7.32
CA ALA A 92 -1.52 11.71 -6.34
C ALA A 92 0.01 11.91 -6.31
N ALA A 93 0.64 12.12 -7.47
CA ALA A 93 2.05 12.44 -7.56
C ALA A 93 2.33 13.80 -6.89
N TRP A 94 1.54 14.82 -7.18
CA TRP A 94 1.69 16.14 -6.60
C TRP A 94 1.50 16.12 -5.07
N LEU A 95 0.43 15.48 -4.57
CA LEU A 95 0.11 15.34 -3.14
C LEU A 95 1.19 14.58 -2.35
N SER A 96 1.98 13.73 -3.02
CA SER A 96 3.06 12.96 -2.40
C SER A 96 4.45 13.54 -2.66
N ASP A 97 4.53 14.80 -3.10
CA ASP A 97 5.79 15.49 -3.42
C ASP A 97 6.64 14.72 -4.46
N CYS A 98 5.98 14.00 -5.36
CA CYS A 98 6.60 13.36 -6.51
C CYS A 98 6.59 14.33 -7.69
N LYS A 99 7.76 14.63 -8.25
CA LYS A 99 7.90 15.54 -9.40
C LYS A 99 7.24 15.03 -10.69
N SER A 100 6.88 13.74 -10.76
CA SER A 100 6.21 13.16 -11.91
C SER A 100 5.44 11.89 -11.54
N LYS A 101 4.48 11.52 -12.39
CA LYS A 101 3.78 10.23 -12.31
C LYS A 101 4.70 9.02 -12.40
N GLN A 102 5.84 9.15 -13.09
CA GLN A 102 6.82 8.06 -13.20
C GLN A 102 7.53 7.83 -11.87
N ILE A 103 7.93 8.91 -11.19
CA ILE A 103 8.51 8.82 -9.84
C ILE A 103 7.47 8.23 -8.88
N TRP A 104 6.24 8.71 -8.91
CA TRP A 104 5.15 8.16 -8.09
C TRP A 104 5.00 6.64 -8.28
N LYS A 105 4.96 6.17 -9.53
CA LYS A 105 4.90 4.73 -9.85
C LYS A 105 6.11 3.94 -9.30
N GLN A 106 7.30 4.53 -9.26
CA GLN A 106 8.48 3.90 -8.65
C GLN A 106 8.29 3.72 -7.13
N TYR A 107 7.72 4.71 -6.43
CA TYR A 107 7.38 4.56 -5.02
C TYR A 107 6.29 3.51 -4.81
N CYS A 108 5.25 3.45 -5.66
CA CYS A 108 4.27 2.35 -5.61
C CYS A 108 4.93 0.98 -5.78
N HIS A 109 5.91 0.87 -6.68
CA HIS A 109 6.68 -0.36 -6.85
C HIS A 109 7.47 -0.72 -5.59
N ARG A 110 8.12 0.26 -4.95
CA ARG A 110 8.85 0.08 -3.68
C ARG A 110 7.93 -0.38 -2.54
N LEU A 111 6.66 0.03 -2.55
CA LEU A 111 5.66 -0.36 -1.55
C LEU A 111 5.05 -1.74 -1.77
N LYS A 112 5.32 -2.43 -2.90
CA LYS A 112 4.76 -3.77 -3.17
C LYS A 112 4.95 -4.78 -2.02
N PRO A 113 6.13 -4.89 -1.36
CA PRO A 113 6.30 -5.83 -0.25
C PRO A 113 5.40 -5.50 0.94
N ILE A 114 5.13 -4.21 1.19
CA ILE A 114 4.22 -3.76 2.25
C ILE A 114 2.77 -4.07 1.87
N LEU A 115 2.37 -3.74 0.64
CA LEU A 115 1.02 -4.02 0.13
C LEU A 115 0.72 -5.53 0.08
N ALA A 116 1.72 -6.38 -0.09
CA ALA A 116 1.55 -7.84 -0.03
C ALA A 116 1.11 -8.34 1.35
N LEU A 117 1.39 -7.59 2.44
CA LEU A 117 0.99 -7.94 3.82
C LEU A 117 -0.53 -7.83 4.05
N ILE A 118 -1.26 -7.20 3.13
CA ILE A 118 -2.73 -7.21 3.12
C ILE A 118 -3.24 -8.65 3.02
N GLY A 119 -2.56 -9.48 2.21
CA GLY A 119 -2.98 -10.85 1.93
C GLY A 119 -4.36 -10.90 1.27
N GLY A 120 -5.21 -11.80 1.75
CA GLY A 120 -6.59 -11.95 1.28
C GLY A 120 -7.62 -11.04 1.95
N ARG A 121 -7.20 -10.13 2.84
CA ARG A 121 -8.12 -9.22 3.56
C ARG A 121 -8.61 -8.12 2.63
N ALA A 122 -9.86 -7.68 2.82
CA ALA A 122 -10.38 -6.51 2.13
C ALA A 122 -9.64 -5.24 2.58
N VAL A 123 -9.20 -4.42 1.64
CA VAL A 123 -8.40 -3.20 1.91
C VAL A 123 -9.19 -2.05 2.52
N THR A 124 -10.52 -2.12 2.46
CA THR A 124 -11.43 -1.12 2.99
C THR A 124 -12.75 -1.77 3.39
N HIS A 125 -13.41 -1.19 4.40
CA HIS A 125 -14.79 -1.56 4.76
C HIS A 125 -15.83 -0.87 3.88
N THR A 126 -15.44 0.19 3.15
CA THR A 126 -16.34 0.97 2.31
C THR A 126 -15.86 0.95 0.86
N PRO A 127 -16.18 -0.13 0.10
CA PRO A 127 -15.75 -0.25 -1.28
C PRO A 127 -16.15 0.97 -2.09
N ARG A 128 -15.23 1.45 -2.93
CA ARG A 128 -15.37 2.60 -3.83
C ARG A 128 -14.31 2.49 -4.92
N TYR A 129 -14.18 3.47 -5.79
CA TYR A 129 -12.99 3.52 -6.63
C TYR A 129 -11.77 3.83 -5.77
N LEU A 130 -10.80 2.91 -5.71
CA LEU A 130 -9.49 3.13 -5.12
C LEU A 130 -8.44 2.84 -6.17
N ARG A 131 -7.59 3.82 -6.48
CA ARG A 131 -6.63 3.71 -7.59
C ARG A 131 -5.65 2.54 -7.41
N GLY A 132 -5.28 2.24 -6.17
CA GLY A 132 -4.34 1.17 -5.85
C GLY A 132 -4.94 -0.24 -5.84
N PHE A 133 -6.28 -0.37 -5.91
CA PHE A 133 -6.95 -1.62 -5.54
C PHE A 133 -8.09 -1.99 -6.48
N THR A 134 -8.10 -3.24 -6.92
CA THR A 134 -9.24 -3.78 -7.66
C THR A 134 -10.48 -3.86 -6.76
N PRO A 135 -11.70 -3.88 -7.32
CA PRO A 135 -12.90 -4.13 -6.52
C PRO A 135 -12.81 -5.43 -5.72
N GLY A 136 -12.18 -6.47 -6.27
CA GLY A 136 -11.93 -7.73 -5.56
C GLY A 136 -11.08 -7.57 -4.30
N GLN A 137 -10.02 -6.77 -4.36
CA GLN A 137 -9.20 -6.45 -3.19
C GLN A 137 -9.97 -5.63 -2.14
N GLN A 138 -11.05 -4.97 -2.53
CA GLN A 138 -11.96 -4.27 -1.62
C GLN A 138 -13.08 -5.18 -1.09
N GLY A 139 -13.05 -6.48 -1.37
CA GLY A 139 -14.05 -7.44 -0.92
C GLY A 139 -15.29 -7.53 -1.82
N VAL A 140 -15.29 -6.88 -2.99
CA VAL A 140 -16.39 -6.97 -3.96
C VAL A 140 -16.27 -8.27 -4.75
N CYS A 141 -17.38 -8.96 -4.95
CA CYS A 141 -17.49 -10.13 -5.82
C CYS A 141 -18.47 -9.86 -6.96
N CYS A 142 -18.34 -10.61 -8.06
CA CYS A 142 -19.29 -10.54 -9.15
C CYS A 142 -20.67 -11.00 -8.66
N VAL A 143 -21.70 -10.17 -8.88
CA VAL A 143 -23.08 -10.49 -8.49
C VAL A 143 -23.66 -11.71 -9.25
N TYR A 144 -23.04 -12.10 -10.37
CA TYR A 144 -23.48 -13.19 -11.24
C TYR A 144 -22.70 -14.50 -11.04
N CYS A 145 -21.37 -14.45 -10.88
CA CYS A 145 -20.51 -15.64 -10.79
C CYS A 145 -19.62 -15.71 -9.54
N GLN A 146 -19.76 -14.77 -8.61
CA GLN A 146 -18.98 -14.67 -7.36
C GLN A 146 -17.47 -14.49 -7.51
N SER A 147 -16.94 -14.36 -8.73
CA SER A 147 -15.52 -14.08 -8.96
C SER A 147 -15.08 -12.73 -8.36
N THR A 148 -13.87 -12.68 -7.83
CA THR A 148 -13.19 -11.46 -7.36
C THR A 148 -12.30 -10.83 -8.43
N LYS A 149 -12.18 -11.44 -9.62
CA LYS A 149 -11.45 -10.88 -10.76
C LYS A 149 -12.28 -9.78 -11.42
N LEU A 150 -12.20 -8.60 -10.82
CA LEU A 150 -13.00 -7.43 -11.18
C LEU A 150 -12.10 -6.27 -11.56
N ILE A 151 -12.55 -5.45 -12.51
CA ILE A 151 -11.94 -4.17 -12.85
C ILE A 151 -12.99 -3.05 -12.82
N THR A 152 -12.53 -1.82 -12.59
CA THR A 152 -13.38 -0.64 -12.74
C THR A 152 -13.29 -0.08 -14.15
N GLU A 153 -14.44 0.21 -14.76
CA GLU A 153 -14.56 0.81 -16.09
C GLU A 153 -14.93 2.31 -15.98
N GLY A 154 -14.43 3.15 -16.90
CA GLY A 154 -14.85 4.55 -16.98
C GLY A 154 -14.38 5.45 -15.82
N VAL A 155 -13.21 5.16 -15.25
CA VAL A 155 -12.61 5.85 -14.08
C VAL A 155 -12.56 7.38 -14.20
N THR A 156 -12.51 7.92 -15.41
CA THR A 156 -12.43 9.36 -15.68
C THR A 156 -13.79 10.06 -15.86
N VAL A 157 -14.90 9.32 -15.96
CA VAL A 157 -16.21 9.85 -16.37
C VAL A 157 -17.31 9.57 -15.32
N MET A 158 -17.10 8.64 -14.39
CA MET A 158 -18.14 8.13 -13.49
C MET A 158 -17.92 8.57 -12.03
N PRO A 159 -19.00 8.64 -11.20
CA PRO A 159 -18.87 8.95 -9.78
C PRO A 159 -17.99 7.91 -9.07
N LEU A 160 -16.90 8.38 -8.47
CA LEU A 160 -15.86 7.54 -7.87
C LEU A 160 -16.38 6.69 -6.70
N ASP A 161 -17.49 7.11 -6.07
CA ASP A 161 -18.14 6.36 -4.98
C ASP A 161 -19.11 5.26 -5.46
N ASN A 162 -19.44 5.25 -6.76
CA ASN A 162 -20.31 4.26 -7.38
C ASN A 162 -19.85 3.92 -8.82
N PRO A 163 -18.66 3.32 -8.97
CA PRO A 163 -18.12 2.99 -10.27
C PRO A 163 -18.85 1.82 -10.95
N TYR A 164 -18.71 1.73 -12.27
CA TYR A 164 -19.01 0.51 -13.03
C TYR A 164 -17.92 -0.52 -12.83
N ILE A 165 -18.34 -1.76 -12.61
CA ILE A 165 -17.47 -2.91 -12.38
C ILE A 165 -17.71 -3.92 -13.50
N CYS A 166 -16.63 -4.40 -14.10
CA CYS A 166 -16.64 -5.46 -15.08
C CYS A 166 -15.96 -6.70 -14.48
N CYS A 167 -16.61 -7.87 -14.61
CA CYS A 167 -16.02 -9.14 -14.22
C CYS A 167 -15.24 -9.75 -15.37
N LEU A 168 -13.96 -10.06 -15.13
CA LEU A 168 -13.08 -10.64 -16.14
C LEU A 168 -13.37 -12.12 -16.43
N ASP A 169 -14.02 -12.84 -15.51
CA ASP A 169 -14.32 -14.27 -15.71
C ASP A 169 -15.63 -14.49 -16.49
N CYS A 170 -16.68 -13.66 -16.28
CA CYS A 170 -17.98 -13.83 -16.96
C CYS A 170 -18.36 -12.69 -17.92
N GLY A 171 -17.56 -11.64 -18.01
CA GLY A 171 -17.80 -10.48 -18.89
C GLY A 171 -18.97 -9.57 -18.48
N GLN A 172 -19.70 -9.91 -17.41
CA GLN A 172 -20.84 -9.13 -16.95
C GLN A 172 -20.42 -7.84 -16.27
N ARG A 173 -21.32 -6.84 -16.37
CA ARG A 173 -21.13 -5.49 -15.84
C ARG A 173 -22.20 -5.16 -14.84
N PHE A 174 -21.82 -4.47 -13.77
CA PHE A 174 -22.76 -3.96 -12.77
C PHE A 174 -22.21 -2.70 -12.09
N MET A 175 -23.08 -1.87 -11.55
CA MET A 175 -22.65 -0.76 -10.70
C MET A 175 -22.41 -1.24 -9.27
N LEU A 176 -21.47 -0.62 -8.56
CA LEU A 176 -21.17 -0.96 -7.17
C LEU A 176 -22.40 -0.91 -6.24
N ARG A 177 -23.34 0.01 -6.46
CA ARG A 177 -24.61 0.07 -5.71
C ARG A 177 -25.44 -1.21 -5.80
N VAL A 178 -25.38 -1.93 -6.92
CA VAL A 178 -26.10 -3.21 -7.12
C VAL A 178 -25.54 -4.27 -6.18
N TRP A 179 -24.21 -4.36 -6.10
CA TRP A 179 -23.55 -5.26 -5.14
C TRP A 179 -23.88 -4.90 -3.69
N ARG A 180 -23.84 -3.61 -3.34
CA ARG A 180 -24.20 -3.14 -1.97
C ARG A 180 -25.63 -3.54 -1.58
N GLN A 181 -26.58 -3.52 -2.52
CA GLN A 181 -27.96 -3.95 -2.28
C GLN A 181 -28.01 -5.46 -2.01
N GLN A 182 -27.31 -6.28 -2.79
CA GLN A 182 -27.26 -7.72 -2.61
C GLN A 182 -26.69 -8.13 -1.25
N VAL A 183 -25.58 -7.52 -0.83
CA VAL A 183 -24.97 -7.80 0.49
C VAL A 183 -25.95 -7.49 1.62
N LYS A 184 -26.59 -6.31 1.59
CA LYS A 184 -27.61 -5.93 2.58
C LYS A 184 -28.82 -6.88 2.61
N SER A 185 -29.22 -7.41 1.46
CA SER A 185 -30.30 -8.40 1.39
C SER A 185 -29.89 -9.74 1.99
N ASN A 186 -28.62 -10.12 1.88
CA ASN A 186 -28.09 -11.36 2.45
C ASN A 186 -27.87 -11.28 3.97
N GLU A 187 -27.53 -10.10 4.51
CA GLU A 187 -27.39 -9.87 5.96
C GLU A 187 -28.74 -9.92 6.73
N LYS A 188 -29.86 -9.80 6.02
CA LYS A 188 -31.22 -9.83 6.60
C LYS A 188 -31.84 -11.23 6.61
N LYS A 189 -31.15 -12.24 6.08
CA LYS A 189 -31.56 -13.65 6.09
C LYS A 189 -30.78 -14.40 7.15
#